data_AF-A0A9D4PAL4-F1
#
_entry.id   AF-A0A9D4PAL4-F1
#
_cell.length_a   1.000
_cell.length_b   1.000
_cell.length_c   1.000
_cell.angle_alpha   90.00
_cell.angle_beta   90.00
_cell.angle_gamma   90.00
#
_symmetry.space_group_name_H-M   'P 1'
#
loop_
_entity.id
_entity.type
_entity.pdbx_description
1 polymer ?
#
loop_
_entity_poly.entity_id
_entity_poly.type
_entity_poly.pdbx_seq_one_letter_code
_entity_poly.pdbx_strand_id
1 'polypeptide(L)'
;MLAVYGIRRVMHRYCAYDLEGDLLYSVKWYKDDIEFFRYVPSDRPPGQYFEVNGIRVDMLRSVNGSVFIRGMDAASEGTYKCEVSADAPSFQTIFAEKMIRVDVSV
;
A
#
# COMPACT_ATOMS: atom_id res chain seq x y z
N MET A 1 -29.83 -8.98 -23.71
CA MET A 1 -29.50 -9.60 -22.41
C MET A 1 -28.17 -9.04 -21.97
N LEU A 2 -28.11 -8.27 -20.88
CA LEU A 2 -26.83 -7.78 -20.34
C LEU A 2 -26.19 -8.91 -19.52
N ALA A 3 -24.90 -9.17 -19.72
CA ALA A 3 -24.12 -10.13 -18.93
C ALA A 3 -22.97 -9.39 -18.25
N VAL A 4 -22.79 -9.64 -16.95
CA VAL A 4 -21.65 -9.15 -16.15
C VAL A 4 -20.65 -10.29 -16.07
N TYR A 5 -19.47 -10.14 -16.68
CA TYR A 5 -18.42 -11.16 -16.75
C TYR A 5 -17.48 -11.17 -15.53
N GLY A 6 -17.83 -10.47 -14.46
CA GLY A 6 -17.07 -10.40 -13.20
C GLY A 6 -16.95 -8.98 -12.61
N ILE A 7 -16.58 -8.89 -11.33
CA ILE A 7 -16.29 -7.62 -10.64
C ILE A 7 -14.77 -7.41 -10.65
N ARG A 8 -14.30 -6.25 -11.11
CA ARG A 8 -12.87 -5.90 -11.06
C ARG A 8 -12.44 -5.70 -9.60
N ARG A 9 -11.73 -6.68 -9.03
CA ARG A 9 -11.21 -6.59 -7.66
C ARG A 9 -9.97 -5.70 -7.62
N VAL A 10 -10.18 -4.47 -7.17
CA VAL A 10 -9.12 -3.47 -6.95
C VAL A 10 -9.19 -2.98 -5.52
N MET A 11 -8.02 -2.68 -4.97
CA MET A 11 -7.88 -2.11 -3.65
C MET A 11 -7.05 -0.85 -3.73
N HIS A 12 -7.64 0.26 -3.31
CA HIS A 12 -6.90 1.49 -3.03
C HIS A 12 -6.76 1.61 -1.51
N ARG A 13 -5.55 1.83 -1.03
CA ARG A 13 -5.27 2.10 0.38
C ARG A 13 -4.49 3.39 0.52
N TYR A 14 -4.89 4.16 1.53
CA TYR A 14 -4.24 5.38 1.96
C TYR A 14 -3.79 5.17 3.40
N CYS A 15 -2.68 5.82 3.73
CA CYS A 15 -2.18 5.90 5.08
C CYS A 15 -2.48 7.30 5.59
N ALA A 16 -3.34 7.41 6.60
CA ALA A 16 -3.62 8.69 7.23
C ALA A 16 -2.60 8.92 8.34
N TYR A 17 -1.87 10.03 8.26
CA TYR A 17 -0.86 10.42 9.23
C TYR A 17 -0.84 11.94 9.37
N ASP A 18 -0.42 12.41 10.54
CA ASP A 18 -0.08 13.80 10.82
C ASP A 18 1.41 13.84 11.12
N LEU A 19 2.14 14.75 10.49
CA LEU A 19 3.58 14.91 10.70
C LEU A 19 3.89 15.89 11.84
N GLU A 20 2.88 16.56 12.41
CA GLU A 20 3.04 17.50 13.52
C GLU A 20 4.11 18.60 13.29
N GLY A 21 4.35 18.93 12.01
CA GLY A 21 5.35 19.92 11.58
C GLY A 21 6.65 19.34 11.03
N ASP A 22 6.87 18.03 11.12
CA ASP A 22 8.02 17.36 10.50
C ASP A 22 7.88 17.19 8.98
N LEU A 23 8.99 16.84 8.34
CA LEU A 23 9.01 16.40 6.94
C LEU A 23 8.81 14.90 6.84
N LEU A 24 8.14 14.46 5.77
CA LEU A 24 8.00 13.03 5.48
C LEU A 24 9.33 12.48 4.96
N TYR A 25 9.87 11.45 5.62
CA TYR A 25 10.97 10.65 5.10
C TYR A 25 10.46 9.54 4.19
N SER A 26 9.51 8.70 4.66
CA SER A 26 9.00 7.60 3.86
C SER A 26 7.61 7.12 4.27
N VAL A 27 6.87 6.56 3.31
CA VAL A 27 5.68 5.72 3.55
C VAL A 27 5.97 4.32 2.98
N LYS A 28 5.85 3.28 3.79
CA LYS A 28 6.07 1.90 3.38
C LYS A 28 4.83 1.05 3.62
N TRP A 29 4.61 0.09 2.75
CA TRP A 29 3.52 -0.85 2.85
C TRP A 29 4.03 -2.28 2.88
N TYR A 30 3.45 -3.05 3.78
CA TYR A 30 3.79 -4.45 3.99
C TYR A 30 2.53 -5.32 3.92
N LYS A 31 2.69 -6.55 3.42
CA LYS A 31 1.72 -7.63 3.54
C LYS A 31 2.40 -8.75 4.32
N ASP A 32 1.81 -9.13 5.45
CA ASP A 32 2.35 -10.18 6.33
C ASP A 32 3.83 -9.94 6.65
N ASP A 33 4.14 -8.69 7.03
CA ASP A 33 5.48 -8.18 7.36
C ASP A 33 6.50 -8.15 6.21
N ILE A 34 6.10 -8.49 4.98
CA ILE A 34 6.94 -8.37 3.79
C ILE A 34 6.61 -7.07 3.06
N GLU A 35 7.62 -6.22 2.89
CA GLU A 35 7.48 -4.95 2.18
C GLU A 35 7.16 -5.20 0.70
N PHE A 36 6.11 -4.54 0.19
CA PHE A 36 5.73 -4.64 -1.23
C PHE A 36 5.74 -3.28 -1.94
N PHE A 37 5.78 -2.18 -1.20
CA PHE A 37 5.84 -0.83 -1.77
C PHE A 37 6.47 0.16 -0.79
N ARG A 38 7.26 1.09 -1.33
CA ARG A 38 7.74 2.27 -0.60
C ARG A 38 7.58 3.52 -1.44
N TYR A 39 7.32 4.62 -0.74
CA TYR A 39 7.36 5.97 -1.25
C TYR A 39 8.33 6.81 -0.41
N VAL A 40 9.33 7.39 -1.06
CA VAL A 40 10.34 8.28 -0.48
C VAL A 40 10.35 9.55 -1.34
N PRO A 41 9.87 10.71 -0.82
CA PRO A 41 9.77 11.93 -1.61
C PRO A 41 11.06 12.39 -2.30
N SER A 42 12.21 12.11 -1.67
CA SER A 42 13.53 12.50 -2.18
C SER A 42 14.08 11.57 -3.27
N ASP A 43 13.51 10.38 -3.46
CA ASP A 43 13.99 9.40 -4.43
C ASP A 43 13.56 9.74 -5.87
N ARG A 44 14.28 9.17 -6.84
CA ARG A 44 13.96 9.26 -8.28
C ARG A 44 13.99 7.87 -8.93
N PRO A 45 12.83 7.26 -9.23
CA PRO A 45 11.47 7.72 -8.94
C PRO A 45 11.15 7.65 -7.44
N PRO A 46 10.18 8.45 -6.94
CA PRO A 46 9.86 8.48 -5.51
C PRO A 46 9.13 7.22 -5.03
N GLY A 47 8.57 6.40 -5.93
CA GLY A 47 7.89 5.15 -5.62
C GLY A 47 8.64 3.94 -6.14
N GLN A 48 8.73 2.89 -5.31
CA GLN A 48 9.32 1.60 -5.67
C GLN A 48 8.39 0.46 -5.19
N TYR A 49 8.37 -0.66 -5.91
CA TYR A 49 7.60 -1.85 -5.51
C TYR A 49 8.51 -3.07 -5.42
N PHE A 50 8.06 -4.05 -4.62
CA PHE A 50 8.74 -5.33 -4.43
C PHE A 50 7.74 -6.45 -4.66
N GLU A 51 8.21 -7.54 -5.24
CA GLU A 51 7.34 -8.68 -5.55
C GLU A 51 6.93 -9.40 -4.27
N VAL A 52 5.61 -9.50 -4.06
CA VAL A 52 4.99 -10.27 -2.99
C VAL A 52 3.82 -11.05 -3.58
N ASN A 53 3.67 -12.31 -3.19
CA ASN A 53 2.58 -13.15 -3.68
C ASN A 53 1.21 -12.51 -3.39
N GLY A 54 0.33 -12.50 -4.38
CA GLY A 54 -0.99 -11.88 -4.29
C GLY A 54 -0.98 -10.36 -4.41
N ILE A 55 0.16 -9.71 -4.61
CA ILE A 55 0.27 -8.25 -4.75
C ILE A 55 0.66 -7.88 -6.19
N ARG A 56 -0.17 -7.06 -6.83
CA ARG A 56 0.13 -6.41 -8.12
C ARG A 56 -0.11 -4.90 -8.01
N VAL A 57 0.96 -4.15 -7.74
CA VAL A 57 0.91 -2.69 -7.57
C VAL A 57 0.75 -2.00 -8.93
N ASP A 58 -0.14 -1.02 -8.99
CA ASP A 58 -0.28 -0.10 -10.11
C ASP A 58 0.53 1.18 -9.88
N MET A 59 1.77 1.20 -10.35
CA MET A 59 2.69 2.32 -10.13
C MET A 59 2.21 3.65 -10.73
N LEU A 60 1.33 3.61 -11.75
CA LEU A 60 0.77 4.83 -12.35
C LEU A 60 -0.32 5.47 -11.48
N ARG A 61 -0.95 4.69 -10.58
CA ARG A 61 -2.04 5.14 -9.71
C ARG A 61 -1.64 5.23 -8.24
N SER A 62 -0.48 4.67 -7.88
CA SER A 62 0.07 4.69 -6.52
C SER A 62 0.93 5.93 -6.37
N VAL A 63 0.35 6.99 -5.78
CA VAL A 63 0.94 8.33 -5.71
C VAL A 63 0.97 8.81 -4.26
N ASN A 64 2.00 9.57 -3.88
CA ASN A 64 2.15 10.18 -2.55
C ASN A 64 1.93 9.17 -1.39
N GLY A 65 2.51 7.98 -1.51
CA GLY A 65 2.40 6.93 -0.51
C GLY A 65 1.08 6.16 -0.50
N SER A 66 0.11 6.46 -1.38
CA SER A 66 -1.05 5.58 -1.58
C SER A 66 -0.69 4.38 -2.44
N VAL A 67 -1.35 3.24 -2.20
CA VAL A 67 -1.13 2.00 -2.98
C VAL A 67 -2.41 1.56 -3.68
N PHE A 68 -2.29 1.30 -4.97
CA PHE A 68 -3.37 0.76 -5.80
C PHE A 68 -3.02 -0.66 -6.24
N ILE A 69 -3.70 -1.66 -5.69
CA ILE A 69 -3.49 -3.08 -5.96
C ILE A 69 -4.58 -3.58 -6.91
N ARG A 70 -4.16 -4.26 -7.98
CA ARG A 70 -5.04 -4.78 -9.03
C ARG A 70 -5.13 -6.30 -9.00
N GLY A 71 -6.31 -6.82 -9.37
CA GLY A 71 -6.49 -8.25 -9.58
C GLY A 71 -6.30 -9.04 -8.29
N MET A 72 -6.96 -8.58 -7.23
CA MET A 72 -6.90 -9.26 -5.94
C MET A 72 -7.56 -10.63 -6.02
N ASP A 73 -6.93 -11.61 -5.39
CA ASP A 73 -7.36 -13.00 -5.28
C ASP A 73 -7.14 -13.50 -3.84
N ALA A 74 -7.32 -14.79 -3.61
CA ALA A 74 -7.14 -15.39 -2.29
C ALA A 74 -5.71 -15.21 -1.75
N ALA A 75 -4.69 -15.12 -2.61
CA ALA A 75 -3.31 -14.88 -2.16
C ALA A 75 -3.09 -13.42 -1.71
N SER A 76 -3.97 -12.50 -2.11
CA SER A 76 -3.97 -11.12 -1.62
C SER A 76 -4.46 -10.99 -0.18
N GLU A 77 -5.04 -12.03 0.43
CA GLU A 77 -5.43 -12.00 1.84
C GLU A 77 -4.21 -11.92 2.76
N GLY A 78 -4.34 -11.18 3.86
CA GLY A 78 -3.26 -11.03 4.84
C GLY A 78 -3.38 -9.77 5.67
N THR A 79 -2.42 -9.56 6.55
CA THR A 79 -2.30 -8.35 7.36
C THR A 79 -1.54 -7.30 6.57
N TYR A 80 -2.17 -6.16 6.33
CA TYR A 80 -1.55 -5.03 5.64
C TYR A 80 -1.13 -3.98 6.66
N LYS A 81 0.15 -3.61 6.63
CA LYS A 81 0.73 -2.55 7.44
C LYS A 81 1.06 -1.35 6.55
N CYS A 82 0.72 -0.16 7.02
CA CYS A 82 1.39 1.05 6.59
C CYS A 82 2.31 1.55 7.70
N GLU A 83 3.55 1.88 7.35
CA GLU A 83 4.54 2.53 8.21
C GLU A 83 4.86 3.91 7.62
N VAL A 84 4.88 4.93 8.47
CA VAL A 84 5.23 6.31 8.11
C VAL A 84 6.38 6.75 8.99
N SER A 85 7.44 7.24 8.35
CA SER A 85 8.61 7.78 9.03
C SER A 85 8.77 9.26 8.70
N ALA A 86 8.97 10.07 9.74
CA ALA A 86 9.39 11.46 9.64
C ALA A 86 10.90 11.57 9.42
N ASP A 87 11.34 12.67 8.83
CA ASP A 87 12.75 13.02 8.66
C ASP A 87 13.30 13.70 9.92
N ALA A 88 14.54 14.20 9.84
CA ALA A 88 15.14 15.02 10.87
C ALA A 88 14.22 16.21 11.24
N PRO A 89 14.16 16.61 12.52
CA PRO A 89 14.99 16.13 13.62
C PRO A 89 14.41 14.95 14.41
N SER A 90 13.12 14.65 14.26
CA SER A 90 12.43 13.70 15.16
C SER A 90 12.72 12.25 14.82
N PHE A 91 12.88 11.94 13.53
CA PHE A 91 13.00 10.58 12.99
C PHE A 91 11.91 9.62 13.51
N GLN A 92 10.74 10.16 13.88
CA GLN A 92 9.64 9.35 14.40
C GLN A 92 9.15 8.36 13.36
N THR A 93 8.73 7.18 13.81
CA THR A 93 8.11 6.16 12.95
C THR A 93 6.87 5.62 13.62
N ILE A 94 5.75 5.66 12.90
CA ILE A 94 4.45 5.15 13.35
C ILE A 94 3.90 4.17 12.31
N PHE A 95 3.02 3.27 12.73
CA PHE A 95 2.39 2.33 11.81
C PHE A 95 0.96 1.99 12.23
N ALA A 96 0.18 1.51 11.27
CA ALA A 96 -1.14 0.94 11.49
C ALA A 96 -1.30 -0.32 10.64
N GLU A 97 -2.01 -1.31 11.17
CA GLU A 97 -2.21 -2.60 10.51
C GLU A 97 -3.68 -2.98 10.42
N LYS A 98 -4.04 -3.75 9.37
CA LYS A 98 -5.39 -4.26 9.18
C LYS A 98 -5.37 -5.59 8.43
N MET A 99 -6.10 -6.58 8.96
CA MET A 99 -6.39 -7.82 8.24
C MET A 99 -7.34 -7.53 7.08
N ILE A 100 -6.97 -7.97 5.88
CA ILE A 100 -7.78 -7.88 4.66
C ILE A 100 -8.12 -9.29 4.21
N ARG A 101 -9.42 -9.54 4.05
CA ARG A 101 -9.97 -10.74 3.43
C ARG A 101 -10.51 -10.40 2.06
N VAL A 102 -10.40 -11.34 1.13
CA VAL A 102 -10.88 -11.23 -0.23
C VAL A 102 -12.02 -12.21 -0.37
N ASP A 103 -13.24 -11.70 -0.34
CA ASP A 103 -14.42 -12.54 -0.54
C ASP A 103 -14.38 -13.12 -1.96
N VAL A 104 -14.02 -14.39 -2.07
CA VAL A 104 -14.21 -15.17 -3.28
C VAL A 104 -15.66 -15.63 -3.30
N SER A 105 -16.55 -14.80 -3.84
CA SER A 105 -17.84 -15.29 -4.30
C SER A 105 -17.57 -16.32 -5.40
N VAL A 106 -17.72 -17.60 -5.07
CA VAL A 106 -17.67 -18.74 -5.98
C VAL A 106 -18.98 -18.81 -6.75
#